data_AF-A0AAD9IVC7-F1
#
_entry.id   AF-A0AAD9IVC7-F1
#
_cell.length_a   1.000
_cell.length_b   1.000
_cell.length_c   1.000
_cell.angle_alpha   90.00
_cell.angle_beta   90.00
_cell.angle_gamma   90.00
#
_symmetry.space_group_name_H-M   'P 1'
#
loop_
_entity.id
_entity.type
_entity.pdbx_description
1 polymer ?
#
loop_
_entity_poly.entity_id
_entity_poly.type
_entity_poly.pdbx_seq_one_letter_code
_entity_poly.pdbx_strand_id
1 'polypeptide(L)'
;MVKVFIVCSPLGAVTYLSTAWGGRASNVEMVRASDFISSKFHQPRDQLLADRGFTMVEEFAKQLSPKEVEVSRKISSVRIHIERVIGLLKKRFTILQGPLAINLIKSQRDEAGNLKLASIDKLVHVCFALINMNDGIVYNEKK
;
A
#
# COMPACT_ATOMS: atom_id res chain seq x y z
N MET A 1 3.03 -16.32 6.92
CA MET A 1 2.24 -15.08 6.78
C MET A 1 2.76 -14.31 5.58
N VAL A 2 1.87 -13.74 4.77
CA VAL A 2 2.19 -12.88 3.62
C VAL A 2 2.06 -11.40 4.02
N LYS A 3 2.89 -10.54 3.44
CA LYS A 3 2.81 -9.07 3.55
C LYS A 3 2.68 -8.46 2.16
N VAL A 4 1.98 -7.33 2.07
CA VAL A 4 1.86 -6.54 0.84
C VAL A 4 1.99 -5.07 1.21
N PHE A 5 2.73 -4.30 0.40
CA PHE A 5 2.86 -2.86 0.55
C PHE A 5 1.85 -2.16 -0.35
N ILE A 6 1.09 -1.22 0.24
CA ILE A 6 0.00 -0.51 -0.42
C ILE A 6 0.12 0.98 -0.17
N VAL A 7 -0.36 1.78 -1.12
CA VAL A 7 -0.40 3.24 -1.01
C VAL A 7 -1.78 3.72 -1.39
N CYS A 8 -2.31 4.65 -0.61
CA CYS A 8 -3.58 5.31 -0.92
C CYS A 8 -3.39 6.81 -1.12
N SER A 9 -4.23 7.36 -1.98
CA SER A 9 -4.46 8.80 -2.06
C SER A 9 -5.08 9.34 -0.75
N PRO A 10 -5.01 10.66 -0.51
CA PRO A 10 -5.72 11.29 0.60
C PRO A 10 -7.24 11.06 0.56
N LEU A 11 -7.81 10.75 -0.61
CA LEU A 11 -9.23 10.41 -0.79
C LEU A 11 -9.55 8.94 -0.50
N GLY A 12 -8.58 8.15 -0.05
CA GLY A 12 -8.76 6.74 0.28
C GLY A 12 -8.77 5.79 -0.93
N ALA A 13 -8.61 6.29 -2.16
CA ALA A 13 -8.40 5.41 -3.32
C ALA A 13 -6.99 4.80 -3.27
N VAL A 14 -6.85 3.51 -3.54
CA VAL A 14 -5.55 2.84 -3.59
C VAL A 14 -4.86 3.13 -4.91
N THR A 15 -3.65 3.65 -4.86
CA THR A 15 -2.89 4.12 -6.03
C THR A 15 -1.69 3.26 -6.35
N TYR A 16 -1.24 2.41 -5.42
CA TYR A 16 -0.14 1.50 -5.65
C TYR A 16 -0.28 0.21 -4.83
N LEU A 17 0.18 -0.90 -5.43
CA LEU A 17 0.21 -2.23 -4.83
C LEU A 17 1.53 -2.92 -5.21
N SER A 18 2.33 -3.32 -4.23
CA SER A 18 3.53 -4.13 -4.46
C SER A 18 3.19 -5.60 -4.75
N THR A 19 4.17 -6.36 -5.22
CA THR A 19 4.13 -7.82 -5.11
C THR A 19 4.08 -8.26 -3.64
N ALA A 20 3.61 -9.47 -3.41
CA ALA A 20 3.50 -10.08 -2.10
C ALA A 20 4.86 -10.59 -1.60
N TRP A 21 5.11 -10.40 -0.31
CA TRP A 21 6.33 -10.78 0.37
C TRP A 21 6.07 -11.78 1.49
N GLY A 22 7.07 -12.59 1.82
CA GLY A 22 7.05 -13.39 3.03
C GLY A 22 7.06 -12.49 4.27
N GLY A 23 6.38 -12.89 5.35
CA GLY A 23 6.20 -12.06 6.55
C GLY A 23 7.47 -11.68 7.29
N ARG A 24 8.61 -12.31 6.98
CA ARG A 24 9.94 -11.96 7.50
C ARG A 24 10.56 -10.75 6.81
N ALA A 25 10.09 -10.36 5.63
CA ALA A 25 10.57 -9.16 4.95
C ALA A 25 10.28 -7.92 5.79
N SER A 26 11.26 -7.03 5.89
CA SER A 26 11.11 -5.73 6.53
C SER A 26 10.36 -4.75 5.63
N ASN A 27 9.70 -3.77 6.25
CA ASN A 27 8.99 -2.71 5.50
C ASN A 27 9.94 -1.93 4.58
N VAL A 28 11.18 -1.70 5.04
CA VAL A 28 12.25 -1.01 4.31
C VAL A 28 12.64 -1.78 3.05
N GLU A 29 12.92 -3.09 3.19
CA GLU A 29 13.26 -3.95 2.05
C GLU A 29 12.13 -4.00 1.03
N MET A 30 10.88 -4.16 1.49
CA MET A 30 9.72 -4.23 0.60
C MET A 30 9.57 -2.98 -0.25
N VAL A 31 9.79 -1.79 0.33
CA VAL A 31 9.67 -0.53 -0.42
C VAL A 31 10.86 -0.33 -1.35
N ARG A 32 12.09 -0.61 -0.92
CA ARG A 32 13.30 -0.46 -1.76
C ARG A 32 13.36 -1.45 -2.92
N ALA A 33 12.89 -2.67 -2.70
CA ALA A 33 12.76 -3.67 -3.75
C ALA A 33 11.55 -3.39 -4.67
N SER A 34 10.73 -2.40 -4.32
CA SER A 34 9.65 -1.93 -5.18
C SER A 34 10.09 -0.71 -5.97
N ASP A 35 9.50 -0.51 -7.15
CA ASP A 35 9.77 0.68 -7.96
C ASP A 35 9.09 1.94 -7.41
N PHE A 36 8.43 1.88 -6.25
CA PHE A 36 7.59 2.96 -5.75
C PHE A 36 8.35 4.27 -5.59
N ILE A 37 9.52 4.27 -4.94
CA ILE A 37 10.33 5.48 -4.68
C ILE A 37 10.87 6.13 -5.96
N SER A 38 10.83 5.42 -7.10
CA SER A 38 11.27 5.99 -8.37
C SER A 38 10.38 7.16 -8.81
N SER A 39 10.90 8.03 -9.68
CA SER A 39 10.14 9.14 -10.28
C SER A 39 8.98 8.69 -11.17
N LYS A 40 8.82 7.37 -11.39
CA LYS A 40 7.72 6.81 -12.17
C LYS A 40 6.34 7.04 -11.55
N PHE A 41 6.27 7.05 -10.22
CA PHE A 41 5.00 7.15 -9.47
C PHE A 41 4.82 8.50 -8.77
N HIS A 42 5.79 9.41 -8.90
CA HIS A 42 5.85 10.65 -8.13
C HIS A 42 6.19 11.83 -9.01
N GLN A 43 5.48 12.93 -8.80
CA GLN A 43 5.82 14.24 -9.34
C GLN A 43 6.65 15.03 -8.33
N PRO A 44 7.45 16.02 -8.79
CA PRO A 44 8.10 16.94 -7.87
C PRO A 44 7.07 17.59 -6.95
N ARG A 45 7.34 17.59 -5.63
CA ARG A 45 6.50 18.13 -4.53
C ARG A 45 5.37 17.21 -4.03
N ASP A 46 5.31 15.96 -4.49
CA ASP A 46 4.40 14.98 -3.89
C ASP A 46 4.78 14.74 -2.42
N GLN A 47 3.75 14.62 -1.57
CA GLN A 47 3.93 14.34 -0.14
C GLN A 47 3.61 12.89 0.16
N LEU A 48 4.61 12.16 0.66
CA LEU A 48 4.45 10.77 1.07
C LEU A 48 4.32 10.68 2.58
N LEU A 49 3.18 10.18 3.05
CA LEU A 49 2.93 9.88 4.45
C LEU A 49 3.11 8.39 4.67
N ALA A 50 4.11 8.01 5.46
CA ALA A 50 4.42 6.61 5.76
C ALA A 50 4.02 6.24 7.19
N ASP A 51 3.55 5.01 7.43
CA ASP A 51 3.17 4.57 8.77
C ASP A 51 4.37 4.54 9.75
N ARG A 52 4.16 4.51 11.08
CA ARG A 52 5.22 4.64 12.10
C ARG A 52 6.28 3.54 11.98
N GLY A 53 5.90 2.39 11.40
CA GLY A 53 6.80 1.28 11.10
C GLY A 53 7.68 1.47 9.86
N PHE A 54 7.64 2.62 9.19
CA PHE A 54 8.51 2.97 8.06
C PHE A 54 9.53 4.02 8.50
N THR A 55 10.77 3.60 8.72
CA THR A 55 11.85 4.47 9.20
C THR A 55 12.59 5.25 8.10
N MET A 56 12.18 5.10 6.83
CA MET A 56 12.86 5.71 5.67
C MET A 56 12.50 7.18 5.43
N VAL A 57 12.47 7.98 6.49
CA VAL A 57 12.00 9.38 6.45
C VAL A 57 12.75 10.19 5.38
N GLU A 58 14.06 10.00 5.21
CA GLU A 58 14.85 10.75 4.24
C GLU A 58 14.53 10.40 2.77
N GLU A 59 14.23 9.13 2.47
CA GLU A 59 13.89 8.68 1.11
C GLU A 59 12.52 9.19 0.69
N PHE A 60 11.58 9.31 1.65
CA PHE A 60 10.25 9.88 1.43
C PHE A 60 10.23 11.42 1.47
N ALA A 61 11.18 12.06 2.17
CA ALA A 61 11.19 13.51 2.41
C ALA A 61 11.99 14.34 1.39
N LYS A 62 12.66 13.71 0.42
CA LYS A 62 13.50 14.39 -0.60
C LYS A 62 12.77 15.42 -1.49
N GLN A 63 11.47 15.58 -1.33
CA GLN A 63 10.64 16.48 -2.13
C GLN A 63 10.09 17.70 -1.38
N LEU A 64 10.40 17.89 -0.10
CA LEU A 64 9.78 18.93 0.72
C LEU A 64 10.76 19.89 1.37
N SER A 65 10.37 21.16 1.43
CA SER A 65 11.04 22.17 2.24
C SER A 65 10.76 21.95 3.74
N PRO A 66 11.62 22.44 4.64
CA PRO A 66 11.44 22.29 6.09
C PRO A 66 10.08 22.76 6.62
N LYS A 67 9.50 23.81 6.02
CA LYS A 67 8.15 24.31 6.35
C LYS A 67 7.04 23.32 6.01
N GLU A 68 7.16 22.60 4.91
CA GLU A 68 6.17 21.62 4.46
C GLU A 68 6.20 20.35 5.32
N VAL A 69 7.38 19.98 5.85
CA VAL A 69 7.52 18.87 6.81
C VAL A 69 6.76 19.16 8.11
N GLU A 70 6.78 20.40 8.58
CA GLU A 70 6.06 20.81 9.80
C GLU A 70 4.53 20.81 9.62
N VAL A 71 4.06 21.20 8.43
CA VAL A 71 2.63 21.09 8.05
C VAL A 71 2.22 19.63 7.93
N SER A 72 3.05 18.77 7.31
CA SER A 72 2.80 17.34 7.15
C SER A 72 2.63 16.61 8.49
N ARG A 73 3.37 17.02 9.55
CA ARG A 73 3.18 16.52 10.92
C ARG A 73 1.77 16.78 11.48
N LYS A 74 1.11 17.88 11.07
CA LYS A 74 -0.28 18.18 11.46
C LYS A 74 -1.31 17.32 10.70
N ILE A 75 -0.92 16.69 9.59
CA ILE A 75 -1.78 15.84 8.73
C ILE A 75 -1.78 14.37 9.20
N SER A 76 -1.52 14.12 10.49
CA SER A 76 -1.62 12.78 11.10
C SER A 76 -3.02 12.17 10.92
N SER A 77 -4.07 13.02 10.85
CA SER A 77 -5.45 12.58 10.63
C SER A 77 -5.66 11.88 9.29
N VAL A 78 -4.91 12.22 8.23
CA VAL A 78 -5.08 11.58 6.91
C VAL A 78 -4.56 10.14 6.93
N ARG A 79 -3.61 9.80 7.83
CA ARG A 79 -3.14 8.43 8.00
C ARG A 79 -4.28 7.46 8.34
N ILE A 80 -5.36 7.91 8.97
CA ILE A 80 -6.52 7.05 9.25
C ILE A 80 -7.12 6.43 7.97
N HIS A 81 -6.88 7.04 6.80
CA HIS A 81 -7.41 6.58 5.54
C HIS A 81 -6.79 5.25 5.11
N ILE A 82 -5.49 5.05 5.30
CA ILE A 82 -4.86 3.76 4.96
C ILE A 82 -5.40 2.64 5.85
N GLU A 83 -5.59 2.92 7.14
CA GLU A 83 -6.16 1.96 8.09
C GLU A 83 -7.62 1.63 7.74
N ARG A 84 -8.43 2.63 7.36
CA ARG A 84 -9.80 2.43 6.89
C ARG A 84 -9.85 1.59 5.61
N VAL A 85 -8.98 1.87 4.63
CA VAL A 85 -8.86 1.07 3.40
C VAL A 85 -8.52 -0.37 3.71
N ILE A 86 -7.52 -0.61 4.56
CA ILE A 86 -7.13 -1.97 5.01
C ILE A 86 -8.30 -2.66 5.72
N GLY A 87 -8.98 -1.94 6.62
CA GLY A 87 -10.15 -2.43 7.33
C GLY A 87 -11.29 -2.82 6.38
N LEU A 88 -11.55 -2.01 5.35
CA LEU A 88 -12.57 -2.26 4.34
C LEU A 88 -12.23 -3.46 3.47
N LEU A 89 -10.98 -3.59 3.02
CA LEU A 89 -10.49 -4.77 2.29
C LEU A 89 -10.75 -6.04 3.09
N LYS A 90 -10.32 -6.07 4.35
CA LYS A 90 -10.54 -7.23 5.23
C LYS A 90 -12.02 -7.48 5.51
N LYS A 91 -12.83 -6.44 5.68
CA LYS A 91 -14.27 -6.58 5.93
C LYS A 91 -15.02 -7.13 4.72
N ARG A 92 -14.68 -6.68 3.51
CA ARG A 92 -15.38 -7.05 2.26
C ARG A 92 -14.92 -8.39 1.71
N PHE A 93 -13.64 -8.70 1.81
CA PHE A 93 -13.06 -9.93 1.25
C PHE A 93 -12.62 -10.84 2.38
N THR A 94 -13.45 -11.83 2.70
CA THR A 94 -13.15 -12.85 3.71
C THR A 94 -11.86 -13.60 3.42
N ILE A 95 -11.47 -13.72 2.15
CA ILE A 95 -10.20 -14.32 1.73
C ILE A 95 -8.96 -13.52 2.16
N LEU A 96 -9.12 -12.23 2.48
CA LEU A 96 -8.07 -11.37 3.03
C LEU A 96 -8.12 -11.28 4.57
N GLN A 97 -9.07 -11.96 5.21
CA GLN A 97 -9.18 -11.98 6.67
C GLN A 97 -8.16 -12.97 7.26
N GLY A 98 -7.47 -12.51 8.29
CA GLY A 98 -6.48 -13.32 9.00
C GLY A 98 -5.16 -13.49 8.23
N PRO A 99 -4.29 -14.40 8.70
CA PRO A 99 -2.99 -14.63 8.08
C PRO A 99 -3.15 -15.31 6.71
N LEU A 100 -2.70 -14.63 5.67
CA LEU A 100 -2.58 -15.24 4.34
C LEU A 100 -1.53 -16.36 4.37
N ALA A 101 -1.90 -17.50 3.78
CA ALA A 101 -1.07 -18.68 3.72
C ALA A 101 0.11 -18.48 2.75
N ILE A 102 1.31 -18.94 3.16
CA ILE A 102 2.56 -18.68 2.42
C ILE A 102 2.63 -19.43 1.08
N ASN A 103 1.90 -20.54 0.95
CA ASN A 103 1.76 -21.30 -0.28
C ASN A 103 1.08 -20.50 -1.41
N LEU A 104 0.43 -19.37 -1.11
CA LEU A 104 -0.13 -18.48 -2.14
C LEU A 104 0.93 -17.63 -2.85
N ILE A 105 2.15 -17.52 -2.28
CA ILE A 105 3.30 -16.82 -2.89
C ILE A 105 3.94 -17.67 -4.01
N LYS A 106 3.82 -19.00 -3.94
CA LYS A 106 4.36 -19.91 -4.97
C LYS A 106 3.39 -21.06 -5.22
N SER A 107 2.66 -21.01 -6.34
CA SER A 107 2.01 -22.21 -6.88
C SER A 107 3.04 -23.03 -7.65
N GLN A 108 3.02 -24.37 -7.55
CA GLN A 108 3.84 -25.24 -8.41
C GLN A 108 3.60 -24.99 -9.91
N ARG A 109 2.43 -24.45 -10.28
CA ARG A 109 2.11 -24.05 -11.66
C ARG A 109 2.77 -22.73 -12.08
N ASP A 110 3.07 -21.84 -11.13
CA ASP A 110 3.72 -20.56 -11.41
C ASP A 110 5.20 -20.78 -11.79
N GLU A 111 5.85 -21.79 -11.17
CA GLU A 111 7.23 -22.21 -11.49
C GLU A 111 7.32 -22.90 -12.87
N ALA A 112 6.29 -23.64 -13.29
CA ALA A 112 6.24 -24.28 -14.61
C ALA A 112 5.91 -23.30 -15.76
N GLY A 113 5.40 -22.11 -15.46
CA GLY A 113 4.82 -21.19 -16.45
C GLY A 113 5.58 -19.89 -16.70
N ASN A 114 6.77 -19.67 -16.11
CA ASN A 114 7.47 -18.36 -16.13
C ASN A 114 6.54 -17.18 -15.75
N LEU A 115 5.57 -17.42 -14.88
CA LEU A 115 4.59 -16.39 -14.51
C LEU A 115 5.24 -15.38 -13.56
N LYS A 116 5.23 -14.10 -13.95
CA LYS A 116 5.86 -12.99 -13.21
C LYS A 116 5.16 -12.65 -11.89
N LEU A 117 3.89 -13.06 -11.72
CA LEU A 117 3.05 -12.73 -10.55
C LEU A 117 2.50 -14.00 -9.92
N ALA A 118 2.56 -14.06 -8.58
CA ALA A 118 2.01 -15.15 -7.79
C ALA A 118 0.47 -15.10 -7.77
N SER A 119 -0.14 -16.22 -7.38
CA SER A 119 -1.60 -16.31 -7.22
C SER A 119 -2.15 -15.27 -6.24
N ILE A 120 -1.43 -14.98 -5.14
CA ILE A 120 -1.84 -13.94 -4.19
C ILE A 120 -1.80 -12.54 -4.80
N ASP A 121 -0.82 -12.24 -5.66
CA ASP A 121 -0.71 -10.91 -6.29
C ASP A 121 -1.96 -10.62 -7.12
N LYS A 122 -2.38 -11.60 -7.93
CA LYS A 122 -3.58 -11.50 -8.77
C LYS A 122 -4.84 -11.29 -7.94
N LEU A 123 -5.00 -12.09 -6.89
CA LEU A 123 -6.15 -12.03 -5.98
C LEU A 123 -6.26 -10.66 -5.31
N VAL A 124 -5.14 -10.20 -4.75
CA VAL A 124 -5.07 -8.92 -4.07
C VAL A 124 -5.36 -7.81 -5.07
N HIS A 125 -4.75 -7.82 -6.26
CA HIS A 125 -5.01 -6.82 -7.30
C HIS A 125 -6.50 -6.67 -7.65
N VAL A 126 -7.23 -7.78 -7.79
CA VAL A 126 -8.69 -7.76 -8.04
C VAL A 126 -9.44 -7.15 -6.85
N CYS A 127 -9.13 -7.54 -5.62
CA CYS A 127 -9.77 -6.98 -4.43
C CYS A 127 -9.58 -5.46 -4.33
N PHE A 128 -8.38 -4.99 -4.65
CA PHE A 128 -8.03 -3.57 -4.67
C PHE A 128 -8.76 -2.81 -5.77
N ALA A 129 -8.81 -3.36 -6.99
CA ALA A 129 -9.57 -2.76 -8.09
C ALA A 129 -11.06 -2.61 -7.73
N LEU A 130 -11.67 -3.63 -7.13
CA LEU A 130 -13.07 -3.60 -6.69
C LEU A 130 -13.31 -2.58 -5.57
N ILE A 131 -12.35 -2.36 -4.66
CA ILE A 131 -12.47 -1.31 -3.63
C ILE A 131 -12.45 0.07 -4.24
N ASN A 132 -11.57 0.31 -5.21
CA ASN A 132 -11.48 1.61 -5.88
C ASN A 132 -12.71 1.96 -6.72
N MET A 133 -13.54 0.98 -7.09
CA MET A 133 -14.81 1.22 -7.78
C MET A 133 -15.96 1.62 -6.84
N ASN A 134 -15.77 1.54 -5.53
CA ASN A 134 -16.79 1.97 -4.56
C ASN A 134 -16.71 3.48 -4.30
N ASP A 135 -17.76 4.00 -3.69
CA ASP A 135 -17.79 5.37 -3.17
C ASP A 135 -16.61 5.63 -2.22
N GLY A 136 -16.13 6.87 -2.25
CA GLY A 136 -14.97 7.31 -1.47
C GLY A 136 -15.10 7.02 0.02
N ILE A 137 -13.98 6.62 0.63
CA ILE A 137 -13.91 6.23 2.06
C ILE A 137 -13.83 7.47 2.97
N VAL A 138 -13.62 8.65 2.37
CA VAL A 138 -13.62 9.93 3.07
C VAL A 138 -15.04 10.43 3.17
N TYR A 139 -15.56 10.51 4.38
CA TYR A 139 -16.77 11.27 4.64
C TYR A 139 -16.44 12.75 4.45
N ASN A 140 -17.02 13.38 3.44
CA ASN A 140 -17.10 14.84 3.41
C ASN A 140 -18.00 15.25 4.56
N GLU A 141 -17.46 15.99 5.54
CA GLU A 141 -18.30 16.79 6.42
C GLU A 141 -19.16 17.68 5.51
N LYS A 142 -20.48 17.52 5.61
CA LYS A 142 -21.42 18.41 4.90
C LYS A 142 -21.08 19.84 5.34
N LYS A 143 -20.77 20.69 4.35
CA LYS A 143 -20.72 22.14 4.51
C LYS A 143 -22.00 22.67 5.17
#